data_AF-A0A438WIP3-F1
#
_entry.id   AF-A0A438WIP3-F1
#
_cell.length_a   1.000
_cell.length_b   1.000
_cell.length_c   1.000
_cell.angle_alpha   90.00
_cell.angle_beta   90.00
_cell.angle_gamma   90.00
#
_symmetry.space_group_name_H-M   'P 1'
#
loop_
_entity.id
_entity.type
_entity.pdbx_description
1 polymer ?
#
loop_
_entity_poly.entity_id
_entity_poly.type
_entity_poly.pdbx_seq_one_letter_code
_entity_poly.pdbx_strand_id
1 'polypeptide(L)'
;FSNTLGVRASYNVMATGGTPVQSGTVRELTINGVEIGTVNDVHKNDADGRLTNAINSVKDRTGVEASLDIQGRINLHSIDGRAISVHAASASGQVFGGGNFAGISGTQHAVIGRLTLTRTDARDIIVSGVNFSHVGFHSAQGVAEYTVNLRAVRGIFDANVASAAGANANGAQAETNSQGIG
;
A
#
# COMPACT_ATOMS: atom_id res chain seq x y z
N PHE A 1 -9.20 19.25 10.92
CA PHE A 1 -9.24 19.94 9.61
C PHE A 1 -8.33 21.15 9.68
N SER A 2 -7.78 21.59 8.55
CA SER A 2 -7.10 22.89 8.48
C SER A 2 -8.10 24.01 8.77
N ASN A 3 -7.74 24.95 9.65
CA ASN A 3 -8.60 26.08 10.01
C ASN A 3 -8.84 27.03 8.83
N THR A 4 -7.94 27.04 7.85
CA THR A 4 -8.03 27.93 6.67
C THR A 4 -8.69 27.23 5.48
N LEU A 5 -8.29 25.98 5.19
CA LEU A 5 -8.74 25.28 3.98
C LEU A 5 -10.03 24.48 4.20
N GLY A 6 -10.37 24.17 5.45
CA GLY A 6 -11.45 23.24 5.78
C GLY A 6 -11.17 21.80 5.34
N VAL A 7 -9.95 21.47 4.92
CA VAL A 7 -9.55 20.14 4.43
C VAL A 7 -8.72 19.41 5.49
N ARG A 8 -8.96 18.11 5.65
CA ARG A 8 -8.08 17.18 6.36
C ARG A 8 -7.40 16.28 5.34
N ALA A 9 -6.12 16.03 5.51
CA ALA A 9 -5.39 15.04 4.73
C ALA A 9 -5.06 13.83 5.59
N SER A 10 -5.06 12.65 4.98
CA SER A 10 -4.53 11.40 5.54
C SER A 10 -3.79 10.63 4.45
N TYR A 11 -2.84 9.79 4.85
CA TYR A 11 -2.09 8.95 3.93
C TYR A 11 -2.29 7.48 4.26
N ASN A 12 -2.04 6.62 3.27
CA ASN A 12 -1.88 5.19 3.48
C ASN A 12 -0.77 4.69 2.55
N VAL A 13 0.33 4.22 3.12
CA VAL A 13 1.46 3.67 2.37
C VAL A 13 1.54 2.18 2.65
N MET A 14 1.00 1.40 1.72
CA MET A 14 0.98 -0.05 1.80
C MET A 14 1.30 -0.69 0.44
N ALA A 15 2.23 -1.63 0.45
CA ALA A 15 2.54 -2.48 -0.69
C ALA A 15 1.92 -3.86 -0.48
N THR A 16 1.14 -4.34 -1.45
CA THR A 16 0.49 -5.65 -1.41
C THR A 16 0.95 -6.52 -2.58
N GLY A 17 1.20 -7.80 -2.31
CA GLY A 17 1.50 -8.79 -3.34
C GLY A 17 0.29 -9.01 -4.25
N GLY A 18 0.52 -9.33 -5.52
CA GLY A 18 -0.58 -9.64 -6.44
C GLY A 18 -1.15 -11.04 -6.22
N THR A 19 -0.28 -11.97 -5.83
CA THR A 19 -0.59 -13.37 -5.54
C THR A 19 -0.03 -13.74 -4.16
N PRO A 20 -0.43 -14.89 -3.60
CA PRO A 20 0.08 -15.31 -2.30
C PRO A 20 1.61 -15.46 -2.33
N VAL A 21 2.26 -15.39 -1.16
CA VAL A 21 3.71 -15.61 -1.06
C VAL A 21 4.06 -16.97 -1.68
N GLN A 22 5.05 -16.98 -2.57
CA GLN A 22 5.50 -18.20 -3.25
C GLN A 22 6.63 -18.86 -2.47
N SER A 23 6.79 -20.18 -2.61
CA SER A 23 7.94 -20.86 -2.02
C SER A 23 9.25 -20.45 -2.69
N GLY A 24 10.33 -20.32 -1.93
CA GLY A 24 11.66 -20.06 -2.47
C GLY A 24 12.61 -19.40 -1.48
N THR A 25 13.75 -18.92 -2.00
CA THR A 25 14.74 -18.16 -1.22
C THR A 25 14.71 -16.71 -1.65
N VAL A 26 14.59 -15.79 -0.69
CA VAL A 26 14.79 -14.35 -0.93
C VAL A 26 16.23 -13.99 -0.64
N ARG A 27 17.01 -13.59 -1.66
CA ARG A 27 18.41 -13.19 -1.49
C ARG A 27 18.56 -11.68 -1.39
N GLU A 28 19.53 -11.24 -0.60
CA GLU A 28 19.92 -9.82 -0.45
C GLU A 28 18.73 -8.88 -0.20
N LEU A 29 17.78 -9.33 0.64
CA LEU A 29 16.60 -8.55 0.96
C LEU A 29 17.02 -7.27 1.67
N THR A 30 16.64 -6.13 1.09
CA THR A 30 16.86 -4.81 1.65
C THR A 30 15.54 -4.05 1.62
N ILE A 31 15.19 -3.41 2.74
CA ILE A 31 14.00 -2.57 2.84
C ILE A 31 14.42 -1.20 3.36
N ASN A 32 14.04 -0.14 2.65
CA ASN A 32 14.39 1.25 2.99
C ASN A 32 15.89 1.45 3.27
N GLY A 33 16.75 0.74 2.51
CA GLY A 33 18.21 0.79 2.66
C GLY A 33 18.77 -0.03 3.84
N VAL A 34 17.93 -0.72 4.61
CA VAL A 34 18.36 -1.62 5.69
C VAL A 34 18.43 -3.05 5.16
N GLU A 35 19.61 -3.65 5.24
CA GLU A 35 19.84 -5.04 4.89
C GLU A 35 19.19 -5.98 5.91
N ILE A 36 18.35 -6.88 5.41
CA ILE A 36 17.78 -8.04 6.13
C ILE A 36 18.58 -9.30 5.79
N GLY A 37 19.12 -9.38 4.57
CA GLY A 37 19.95 -10.47 4.10
C GLY A 37 19.17 -11.56 3.39
N THR A 38 19.63 -12.81 3.48
CA THR A 38 19.00 -13.94 2.78
C THR A 38 18.00 -14.66 3.68
N VAL A 39 16.76 -14.79 3.20
CA VAL A 39 15.71 -15.61 3.81
C VAL A 39 15.56 -16.89 3.00
N ASN A 40 16.15 -17.99 3.49
CA ASN A 40 16.07 -19.30 2.85
C ASN A 40 14.71 -19.96 3.07
N ASP A 41 14.30 -20.87 2.18
CA ASP A 41 13.18 -21.79 2.41
C ASP A 41 11.87 -21.12 2.86
N VAL A 42 11.55 -19.96 2.29
CA VAL A 42 10.21 -19.37 2.45
C VAL A 42 9.21 -20.36 1.88
N HIS A 43 8.19 -20.68 2.65
CA HIS A 43 7.11 -21.53 2.21
C HIS A 43 5.96 -20.73 1.60
N LYS A 44 5.16 -21.38 0.77
CA LYS A 44 3.93 -20.78 0.22
C LYS A 44 3.06 -20.23 1.35
N ASN A 45 2.49 -19.05 1.13
CA ASN A 45 1.74 -18.28 2.12
C ASN A 45 2.55 -17.94 3.39
N ASP A 46 3.89 -17.97 3.31
CA ASP A 46 4.78 -17.78 4.45
C ASP A 46 4.32 -18.60 5.68
N ALA A 47 4.03 -19.89 5.48
CA ALA A 47 3.32 -20.73 6.44
C ALA A 47 4.03 -20.89 7.80
N ASP A 48 5.34 -20.72 7.84
CA ASP A 48 6.17 -20.72 9.05
C ASP A 48 6.52 -19.30 9.54
N GLY A 49 5.95 -18.26 8.91
CA GLY A 49 6.15 -16.85 9.23
C GLY A 49 7.57 -16.35 8.96
N ARG A 50 8.37 -17.07 8.17
CA ARG A 50 9.80 -16.82 8.05
C ARG A 50 10.11 -15.49 7.37
N LEU A 51 9.42 -15.17 6.29
CA LEU A 51 9.58 -13.91 5.55
C LEU A 51 9.09 -12.72 6.37
N THR A 52 7.89 -12.82 6.93
CA THR A 52 7.30 -11.76 7.76
C THR A 52 8.12 -11.50 9.01
N ASN A 53 8.58 -12.54 9.71
CA ASN A 53 9.45 -12.40 10.88
C ASN A 53 10.81 -11.78 10.53
N ALA A 54 11.42 -12.18 9.40
CA ALA A 54 12.69 -11.60 8.96
C ALA A 54 12.56 -10.08 8.73
N ILE A 55 11.49 -9.63 8.08
CA ILE A 55 11.24 -8.20 7.85
C ILE A 55 10.94 -7.49 9.18
N ASN A 56 10.08 -8.07 10.00
CA ASN A 56 9.67 -7.47 11.27
C ASN A 56 10.79 -7.39 12.30
N SER A 57 11.84 -8.22 12.18
CA SER A 57 13.01 -8.18 13.08
C SER A 57 13.77 -6.86 13.01
N VAL A 58 13.61 -6.10 11.92
CA VAL A 58 14.26 -4.78 11.72
C VAL A 58 13.27 -3.65 11.50
N LYS A 59 11.98 -3.83 11.86
CA LYS A 59 10.91 -2.86 11.60
C LYS A 59 11.18 -1.47 12.18
N ASP A 60 11.83 -1.38 13.33
CA ASP A 60 12.16 -0.11 13.97
C ASP A 60 13.25 0.67 13.20
N ARG A 61 14.05 -0.04 12.40
CA ARG A 61 15.08 0.55 11.53
C ARG A 61 14.52 0.87 10.14
N THR A 62 13.68 -0.01 9.58
CA THR A 62 13.10 0.18 8.24
C THR A 62 11.91 1.15 8.25
N GLY A 63 11.18 1.25 9.36
CA GLY A 63 9.88 1.90 9.43
C GLY A 63 8.75 1.11 8.76
N VAL A 64 8.97 -0.18 8.48
CA VAL A 64 8.05 -1.02 7.69
C VAL A 64 7.67 -2.27 8.49
N GLU A 65 6.37 -2.52 8.58
CA GLU A 65 5.79 -3.72 9.19
C GLU A 65 5.24 -4.66 8.12
N ALA A 66 5.57 -5.94 8.22
CA ALA A 66 5.11 -7.00 7.34
C ALA A 66 3.97 -7.80 7.98
N SER A 67 2.96 -8.12 7.17
CA SER A 67 1.85 -9.00 7.54
C SER A 67 1.38 -9.80 6.33
N LEU A 68 0.54 -10.82 6.56
CA LEU A 68 -0.17 -11.54 5.50
C LEU A 68 -1.65 -11.17 5.55
N ASP A 69 -2.28 -11.05 4.38
CA ASP A 69 -3.75 -11.02 4.32
C ASP A 69 -4.36 -12.42 4.31
N ILE A 70 -5.70 -12.46 4.34
CA ILE A 70 -6.49 -13.69 4.30
C ILE A 70 -6.29 -14.50 3.01
N GLN A 71 -5.76 -13.90 1.95
CA GLN A 71 -5.45 -14.56 0.69
C GLN A 71 -4.01 -15.09 0.68
N GLY A 72 -3.23 -14.86 1.74
CA GLY A 72 -1.82 -15.26 1.85
C GLY A 72 -0.85 -14.35 1.09
N ARG A 73 -1.31 -13.16 0.65
CA ARG A 73 -0.45 -12.16 0.02
C ARG A 73 0.27 -11.37 1.11
N ILE A 74 1.54 -11.06 0.87
CA ILE A 74 2.31 -10.22 1.78
C ILE A 74 1.90 -8.75 1.65
N ASN A 75 1.77 -8.10 2.80
CA ASN A 75 1.50 -6.67 2.93
C ASN A 75 2.64 -6.02 3.72
N LEU A 76 3.25 -4.99 3.13
CA LEU A 76 4.19 -4.12 3.82
C LEU A 76 3.52 -2.77 4.08
N HIS A 77 3.40 -2.40 5.34
CA HIS A 77 2.81 -1.13 5.78
C HIS A 77 3.89 -0.22 6.35
N SER A 78 3.89 1.04 5.93
CA SER A 78 4.80 2.05 6.47
C SER A 78 4.24 2.61 7.78
N ILE A 79 5.00 2.52 8.86
CA ILE A 79 4.58 2.96 10.20
C ILE A 79 4.52 4.49 10.29
N ASP A 80 5.41 5.18 9.59
CA ASP A 80 5.59 6.64 9.67
C ASP A 80 5.16 7.38 8.39
N GLY A 81 4.63 6.67 7.39
CA GLY A 81 4.16 7.24 6.14
C GLY A 81 5.27 7.50 5.10
N ARG A 82 6.50 7.03 5.34
CA ARG A 82 7.55 7.05 4.30
C ARG A 82 7.25 6.06 3.18
N ALA A 83 7.79 6.34 2.00
CA ALA A 83 7.77 5.38 0.89
C ALA A 83 8.49 4.08 1.30
N ILE A 84 8.00 2.97 0.75
CA ILE A 84 8.57 1.63 0.98
C ILE A 84 9.40 1.27 -0.25
N SER A 85 10.72 1.26 -0.11
CA SER A 85 11.62 0.70 -1.11
C SER A 85 12.01 -0.71 -0.71
N VAL A 86 11.79 -1.66 -1.61
CA VAL A 86 12.15 -3.06 -1.41
C VAL A 86 13.08 -3.47 -2.54
N HIS A 87 14.17 -4.13 -2.16
CA HIS A 87 15.10 -4.75 -3.09
C HIS A 87 15.33 -6.22 -2.69
N ALA A 88 15.35 -7.10 -3.68
CA ALA A 88 15.75 -8.50 -3.51
C ALA A 88 16.50 -8.96 -4.76
N ALA A 89 17.61 -9.68 -4.61
CA ALA A 89 18.46 -10.01 -5.76
C ALA A 89 17.79 -10.93 -6.78
N SER A 90 17.94 -10.60 -8.06
CA SER A 90 17.57 -11.46 -9.21
C SER A 90 16.11 -11.96 -9.14
N ALA A 91 15.85 -13.24 -9.44
CA ALA A 91 14.51 -13.83 -9.44
C ALA A 91 13.86 -13.96 -8.04
N SER A 92 14.55 -13.60 -6.97
CA SER A 92 14.05 -13.68 -5.58
C SER A 92 12.78 -12.87 -5.36
N GLY A 93 12.58 -11.79 -6.13
CA GLY A 93 11.38 -10.96 -6.02
C GLY A 93 10.07 -11.69 -6.34
N GLN A 94 10.12 -12.82 -7.05
CA GLN A 94 8.92 -13.62 -7.37
C GLN A 94 8.27 -14.22 -6.10
N VAL A 95 9.02 -14.38 -5.02
CA VAL A 95 8.51 -14.84 -3.71
C VAL A 95 7.41 -13.92 -3.17
N PHE A 96 7.48 -12.62 -3.47
CA PHE A 96 6.48 -11.63 -3.04
C PHE A 96 5.18 -11.64 -3.87
N GLY A 97 5.09 -12.48 -4.90
CA GLY A 97 3.86 -12.67 -5.66
C GLY A 97 3.49 -11.49 -6.59
N GLY A 98 4.44 -10.64 -6.96
CA GLY A 98 4.23 -9.53 -7.90
C GLY A 98 3.41 -8.38 -7.31
N GLY A 99 2.47 -7.82 -8.08
CA GLY A 99 1.65 -6.67 -7.65
C GLY A 99 2.51 -5.44 -7.37
N ASN A 100 2.38 -4.86 -6.17
CA ASN A 100 3.25 -3.75 -5.77
C ASN A 100 4.73 -4.13 -5.62
N PHE A 101 5.07 -5.41 -5.66
CA PHE A 101 6.46 -5.89 -5.64
C PHE A 101 6.99 -6.23 -7.04
N ALA A 102 6.22 -6.01 -8.10
CA ALA A 102 6.73 -6.12 -9.46
C ALA A 102 7.84 -5.08 -9.69
N GLY A 103 9.09 -5.54 -9.85
CA GLY A 103 10.25 -4.67 -10.05
C GLY A 103 11.23 -4.60 -8.90
N ILE A 104 10.98 -5.25 -7.75
CA ILE A 104 11.90 -5.24 -6.59
C ILE A 104 13.24 -5.94 -6.85
N SER A 105 13.37 -6.66 -7.96
CA SER A 105 14.65 -7.20 -8.43
C SER A 105 15.57 -6.14 -9.05
N GLY A 106 15.03 -4.98 -9.41
CA GLY A 106 15.78 -3.82 -9.86
C GLY A 106 16.15 -2.88 -8.71
N THR A 107 16.82 -1.78 -9.04
CA THR A 107 17.33 -0.80 -8.06
C THR A 107 16.45 0.45 -7.91
N GLN A 108 15.38 0.58 -8.70
CA GLN A 108 14.53 1.78 -8.74
C GLN A 108 13.06 1.44 -8.47
N HIS A 109 12.79 0.70 -7.40
CA HIS A 109 11.43 0.36 -7.00
C HIS A 109 11.08 0.96 -5.64
N ALA A 110 10.01 1.75 -5.62
CA ALA A 110 9.48 2.36 -4.40
C ALA A 110 7.95 2.47 -4.47
N VAL A 111 7.30 2.18 -3.34
CA VAL A 111 5.86 2.33 -3.16
C VAL A 111 5.62 3.57 -2.31
N ILE A 112 5.04 4.60 -2.92
CA ILE A 112 4.89 5.94 -2.31
C ILE A 112 3.55 6.08 -1.56
N GLY A 113 2.60 5.17 -1.78
CA GLY A 113 1.28 5.17 -1.16
C GLY A 113 0.30 6.16 -1.78
N ARG A 114 -0.80 6.43 -1.06
CA ARG A 114 -1.88 7.33 -1.51
C ARG A 114 -2.19 8.40 -0.46
N LEU A 115 -2.61 9.55 -0.96
CA LEU A 115 -3.11 10.69 -0.17
C LEU A 115 -4.64 10.78 -0.33
N THR A 116 -5.34 10.95 0.78
CA THR A 116 -6.79 11.15 0.84
C THR A 116 -7.07 12.53 1.42
N LEU A 117 -7.91 13.29 0.74
CA LEU A 117 -8.36 14.61 1.20
C LEU A 117 -9.84 14.52 1.55
N THR A 118 -10.19 15.03 2.73
CA THR A 118 -11.57 15.04 3.22
C THR A 118 -11.96 16.45 3.60
N ARG A 119 -13.18 16.84 3.21
CA ARG A 119 -13.86 18.06 3.66
C ARG A 119 -15.28 17.69 4.09
N THR A 120 -15.89 18.51 4.94
CA THR A 120 -17.24 18.29 5.49
C THR A 120 -18.33 19.11 4.81
N ASP A 121 -17.97 20.06 3.94
CA ASP A 121 -18.93 20.68 3.03
C ASP A 121 -19.09 19.84 1.75
N ALA A 122 -20.12 20.12 0.96
CA ALA A 122 -20.40 19.41 -0.28
C ALA A 122 -19.65 20.00 -1.50
N ARG A 123 -18.56 20.75 -1.27
CA ARG A 123 -17.78 21.38 -2.35
C ARG A 123 -16.58 20.53 -2.69
N ASP A 124 -16.21 20.58 -3.96
CA ASP A 124 -15.03 19.91 -4.46
C ASP A 124 -13.72 20.46 -3.85
N ILE A 125 -12.71 19.59 -3.76
CA ILE A 125 -11.34 19.95 -3.34
C ILE A 125 -10.48 20.05 -4.60
N ILE A 126 -10.39 21.27 -5.12
CA ILE A 126 -9.57 21.54 -6.30
C ILE A 126 -8.10 21.59 -5.89
N VAL A 127 -7.33 20.59 -6.32
CA VAL A 127 -5.86 20.54 -6.15
C VAL A 127 -5.20 21.03 -7.43
N SER A 128 -4.39 22.08 -7.32
CA SER A 128 -3.57 22.61 -8.42
C SER A 128 -2.23 23.10 -7.89
N GLY A 129 -1.24 23.20 -8.77
CA GLY A 129 0.10 23.68 -8.42
C GLY A 129 1.19 23.01 -9.25
N VAL A 130 2.42 23.11 -8.77
CA VAL A 130 3.59 22.48 -9.39
C VAL A 130 3.75 21.06 -8.87
N ASN A 131 4.02 20.10 -9.76
CA ASN A 131 4.40 18.72 -9.40
C ASN A 131 3.41 17.93 -8.52
N PHE A 132 2.13 18.33 -8.41
CA PHE A 132 1.10 17.58 -7.66
C PHE A 132 0.85 16.16 -8.22
N SER A 133 1.34 15.85 -9.41
CA SER A 133 1.41 14.50 -9.96
C SER A 133 2.26 13.54 -9.13
N HIS A 134 3.28 14.02 -8.42
CA HIS A 134 4.17 13.19 -7.60
C HIS A 134 3.47 12.60 -6.37
N VAL A 135 2.34 13.19 -5.96
CA VAL A 135 1.50 12.70 -4.86
C VAL A 135 0.22 12.00 -5.36
N GLY A 136 0.15 11.68 -6.66
CA GLY A 136 -0.92 10.87 -7.23
C GLY A 136 -2.21 11.61 -7.60
N PHE A 137 -2.22 12.95 -7.60
CA PHE A 137 -3.42 13.76 -7.92
C PHE A 137 -3.53 14.23 -9.38
N HIS A 138 -2.75 13.66 -10.31
CA HIS A 138 -2.85 14.04 -11.73
C HIS A 138 -4.05 13.35 -12.39
N SER A 139 -4.76 14.06 -13.29
CA SER A 139 -5.98 13.56 -13.94
C SER A 139 -5.78 12.23 -14.69
N ALA A 140 -4.60 12.02 -15.28
CA ALA A 140 -4.25 10.76 -15.94
C ALA A 140 -4.05 9.55 -14.98
N GLN A 141 -4.02 9.76 -13.67
CA GLN A 141 -3.79 8.72 -12.66
C GLN A 141 -5.08 8.09 -12.10
N GLY A 142 -6.27 8.60 -12.47
CA GLY A 142 -7.55 8.12 -11.95
C GLY A 142 -7.72 8.44 -10.46
N VAL A 143 -8.06 9.70 -10.16
CA VAL A 143 -8.41 10.14 -8.79
C VAL A 143 -9.85 9.72 -8.50
N ALA A 144 -10.08 9.11 -7.33
CA ALA A 144 -11.41 8.76 -6.86
C ALA A 144 -11.97 9.91 -6.00
N GLU A 145 -13.13 10.43 -6.38
CA GLU A 145 -13.80 11.55 -5.71
C GLU A 145 -15.27 11.19 -5.46
N TYR A 146 -15.78 11.47 -4.27
CA TYR A 146 -17.18 11.18 -3.93
C TYR A 146 -17.69 12.07 -2.79
N THR A 147 -18.97 12.45 -2.83
CA THR A 147 -19.66 13.12 -1.71
C THR A 147 -20.68 12.17 -1.09
N VAL A 148 -20.45 11.77 0.16
CA VAL A 148 -21.30 10.82 0.88
C VAL A 148 -22.34 11.55 1.73
N ASN A 149 -23.61 11.15 1.61
CA ASN A 149 -24.69 11.64 2.47
C ASN A 149 -24.84 10.76 3.73
N LEU A 150 -25.32 11.33 4.84
CA LEU A 150 -25.49 10.60 6.11
C LEU A 150 -26.36 9.33 5.98
N ARG A 151 -27.33 9.32 5.06
CA ARG A 151 -28.16 8.14 4.77
C ARG A 151 -27.34 6.93 4.33
N ALA A 152 -26.26 7.14 3.58
CA ALA A 152 -25.43 6.06 3.03
C ALA A 152 -24.68 5.28 4.11
N VAL A 153 -24.44 5.89 5.29
CA VAL A 153 -23.73 5.26 6.42
C VAL A 153 -24.47 4.05 7.00
N ARG A 154 -25.77 3.89 6.71
CA ARG A 154 -26.57 2.73 7.16
C ARG A 154 -26.49 1.53 6.21
N GLY A 155 -25.85 1.67 5.05
CA GLY A 155 -25.68 0.60 4.07
C GLY A 155 -24.21 0.27 3.83
N ILE A 156 -23.98 -0.61 2.86
CA ILE A 156 -22.64 -0.91 2.36
C ILE A 156 -22.17 0.27 1.52
N PHE A 157 -20.94 0.73 1.76
CA PHE A 157 -20.28 1.69 0.88
C PHE A 157 -19.77 0.96 -0.36
N ASP A 158 -20.16 1.42 -1.55
CA ASP A 158 -19.68 0.81 -2.80
C ASP A 158 -18.18 1.02 -3.02
N ALA A 159 -17.63 0.39 -4.08
CA ALA A 159 -16.22 0.47 -4.41
C ALA A 159 -15.71 1.91 -4.72
N ASN A 160 -16.58 2.81 -5.18
CA ASN A 160 -16.24 4.21 -5.43
C ASN A 160 -16.06 4.97 -4.12
N VAL A 161 -17.01 4.80 -3.19
CA VAL A 161 -16.92 5.37 -1.85
C VAL A 161 -15.72 4.79 -1.11
N ALA A 162 -15.49 3.48 -1.19
CA ALA A 162 -14.32 2.83 -0.57
C ALA A 162 -12.99 3.42 -1.08
N SER A 163 -12.88 3.65 -2.39
CA SER A 163 -11.70 4.25 -3.00
C SER A 163 -11.52 5.72 -2.61
N ALA A 164 -12.59 6.52 -2.69
CA ALA A 164 -12.56 7.95 -2.36
C ALA A 164 -12.34 8.21 -0.85
N ALA A 165 -12.81 7.31 0.01
CA ALA A 165 -12.61 7.40 1.46
C ALA A 165 -11.22 6.92 1.93
N GLY A 166 -10.38 6.40 1.01
CA GLY A 166 -9.02 5.96 1.31
C GLY A 166 -8.91 4.53 1.86
N ALA A 167 -9.97 3.71 1.75
CA ALA A 167 -9.92 2.31 2.18
C ALA A 167 -9.02 1.45 1.29
N ASN A 168 -8.90 1.81 0.01
CA ASN A 168 -8.09 1.09 -0.98
C ASN A 168 -6.68 1.68 -1.07
N ALA A 169 -5.73 1.13 -0.30
CA ALA A 169 -4.34 1.59 -0.29
C ALA A 169 -3.63 1.44 -1.65
N ASN A 170 -4.01 0.40 -2.41
CA ASN A 170 -3.44 0.04 -3.70
C ASN A 170 -4.44 -0.82 -4.51
N GLY A 171 -4.07 -1.19 -5.74
CA GLY A 171 -4.94 -1.96 -6.65
C GLY A 171 -5.38 -3.32 -6.08
N ALA A 172 -4.48 -4.04 -5.41
CA ALA A 172 -4.79 -5.34 -4.82
C ALA A 172 -5.84 -5.25 -3.70
N GLN A 173 -5.83 -4.15 -2.94
CA GLN A 173 -6.89 -3.86 -1.95
C GLN A 173 -8.19 -3.44 -2.63
N ALA A 174 -8.13 -2.67 -3.72
CA ALA A 174 -9.31 -2.29 -4.49
C ALA A 174 -10.04 -3.51 -5.09
N GLU A 175 -9.30 -4.53 -5.55
CA GLU A 175 -9.88 -5.80 -5.99
C GLU A 175 -10.60 -6.54 -4.86
N THR A 176 -10.00 -6.54 -3.67
CA THR A 176 -10.58 -7.16 -2.46
C THR A 176 -11.89 -6.47 -2.08
N ASN A 177 -11.93 -5.14 -2.20
CA ASN A 177 -13.09 -4.30 -1.88
C ASN A 177 -14.00 -4.02 -3.08
N SER A 178 -13.94 -4.84 -4.13
CA SER A 178 -14.69 -4.61 -5.38
C SER A 178 -16.22 -4.63 -5.20
N GLN A 179 -16.71 -5.31 -4.17
CA GLN A 179 -18.13 -5.35 -3.80
C GLN A 179 -18.53 -4.29 -2.75
N GLY A 180 -17.61 -3.37 -2.44
CA GLY A 180 -17.78 -2.38 -1.39
C GLY A 180 -17.23 -2.83 -0.03
N ILE A 181 -17.42 -1.95 0.95
CA ILE A 181 -17.01 -2.10 2.35
C ILE A 181 -18.19 -1.75 3.27
N GLY A 182 -18.40 -2.52 4.34
CA GLY A 182 -19.52 -2.28 5.26
C GLY A 182 -19.88 -3.50 6.06
#